data_AF-A0A1C5SQ57-F1
#
_entry.id   AF-A0A1C5SQ57-F1
#
_cell.length_a   1.000
_cell.length_b   1.000
_cell.length_c   1.000
_cell.angle_alpha   90.00
_cell.angle_beta   90.00
_cell.angle_gamma   90.00
#
_symmetry.space_group_name_H-M   'P 1'
#
loop_
_entity.id
_entity.type
_entity.pdbx_description
1 polymer ?
#
loop_
_entity_poly.entity_id
_entity_poly.type
_entity_poly.pdbx_seq_one_letter_code
_entity_poly.pdbx_strand_id
1 'polypeptide(L)'
;MENMTNTKALAINDIESLTFNKAAEIALDYINIKDHDILFVDFGGYFGYSALVFKNEKHIYHADEYELHHKYLVEEQGKSALKDCYCKELNNKLFTEVELMSVVKSYDDYTAKSYYLHNYWRMQFDYLSCFGIGKQWEKEFEEKNKIYKYFCPACFCYVKNNEIVKRANKIFEHLQAEFDKIKSNDEVFREMISYELANHEACITCD
;
A
#
# COMPACT_ATOMS: atom_id res chain seq x y z
N MET A 1 23.65 31.62 -17.67
CA MET A 1 23.20 30.41 -16.94
C MET A 1 21.75 30.21 -17.30
N GLU A 2 21.47 29.30 -18.23
CA GLU A 2 20.11 28.92 -18.58
C GLU A 2 19.54 28.07 -17.44
N ASN A 3 18.47 28.55 -16.82
CA ASN A 3 17.63 27.74 -15.94
C ASN A 3 16.87 26.73 -16.82
N MET A 4 17.46 25.54 -17.01
CA MET A 4 16.71 24.39 -17.49
C MET A 4 16.00 23.72 -16.32
N THR A 5 14.77 24.14 -16.04
CA THR A 5 13.79 23.28 -15.36
C THR A 5 12.58 23.14 -16.27
N ASN A 6 12.81 22.49 -17.41
CA ASN A 6 11.72 21.89 -18.16
C ASN A 6 11.48 20.48 -17.56
N THR A 7 11.13 20.46 -16.27
CA THR A 7 10.80 19.22 -15.57
C THR A 7 9.42 18.82 -16.09
N LYS A 8 9.40 17.90 -17.06
CA LYS A 8 8.17 17.26 -17.51
C LYS A 8 7.42 16.80 -16.25
N ALA A 9 6.19 17.29 -16.05
CA ALA A 9 5.35 16.80 -14.97
C ALA A 9 5.21 15.29 -15.12
N LEU A 10 5.68 14.54 -14.13
CA LEU A 10 5.63 13.08 -14.15
C LEU A 10 4.17 12.65 -14.07
N ALA A 11 3.78 11.71 -14.93
CA ALA A 11 2.52 11.01 -14.78
C ALA A 11 2.63 10.01 -13.63
N ILE A 12 1.50 9.57 -13.06
CA ILE A 12 1.49 8.59 -11.96
C ILE A 12 2.29 7.33 -12.34
N ASN A 13 2.11 6.81 -13.56
CA ASN A 13 2.84 5.64 -14.04
C ASN A 13 4.37 5.86 -14.09
N ASP A 14 4.83 7.09 -14.29
CA ASP A 14 6.27 7.39 -14.26
C ASP A 14 6.78 7.29 -12.81
N ILE A 15 6.01 7.80 -11.83
CA ILE A 15 6.32 7.74 -10.40
C ILE A 15 6.30 6.29 -9.89
N GLU A 16 5.24 5.53 -10.18
CA GLU A 16 5.08 4.13 -9.77
C GLU A 16 6.17 3.20 -10.36
N SER A 17 6.86 3.66 -11.42
CA SER A 17 7.97 2.94 -12.05
C SER A 17 9.36 3.28 -11.48
N LEU A 18 9.44 4.19 -10.51
CA LEU A 18 10.70 4.62 -9.92
C LEU A 18 11.37 3.46 -9.17
N THR A 19 12.62 3.21 -9.52
CA THR A 19 13.48 2.33 -8.73
C THR A 19 13.93 3.05 -7.47
N PHE A 20 14.21 2.32 -6.40
CA PHE A 20 14.76 2.88 -5.15
C PHE A 20 15.92 3.85 -5.38
N ASN A 21 16.92 3.47 -6.19
CA ASN A 21 18.09 4.34 -6.45
C ASN A 21 17.72 5.68 -7.09
N LYS A 22 16.87 5.67 -8.12
CA LYS A 22 16.38 6.90 -8.76
C LYS A 22 15.56 7.77 -7.80
N ALA A 23 14.72 7.15 -6.98
CA ALA A 23 13.94 7.87 -5.97
C ALA A 23 14.87 8.48 -4.90
N ALA A 24 15.88 7.73 -4.45
CA ALA A 24 16.86 8.18 -3.46
C ALA A 24 17.74 9.33 -3.99
N GLU A 25 18.08 9.32 -5.29
CA GLU A 25 18.83 10.42 -5.93
C GLU A 25 18.08 11.77 -5.90
N ILE A 26 16.75 11.73 -5.95
CA ILE A 26 15.90 12.93 -5.95
C ILE A 26 15.22 13.19 -4.61
N ALA A 27 15.47 12.36 -3.60
CA ALA A 27 14.88 12.47 -2.28
C ALA A 27 15.44 13.69 -1.53
N LEU A 28 14.53 14.45 -0.94
CA LEU A 28 14.83 15.57 -0.05
C LEU A 28 15.11 15.09 1.38
N ASP A 29 14.49 13.97 1.77
CA ASP A 29 14.61 13.40 3.10
C ASP A 29 14.30 11.90 3.08
N TYR A 30 14.71 11.20 4.13
CA TYR A 30 14.56 9.77 4.30
C TYR A 30 14.27 9.41 5.75
N ILE A 31 13.31 8.52 5.97
CA ILE A 31 13.08 7.87 7.26
C ILE A 31 12.79 6.40 7.06
N ASN A 32 12.91 5.62 8.13
CA ASN A 32 12.44 4.24 8.15
C ASN A 32 11.22 4.11 9.09
N ILE A 33 10.14 3.53 8.59
CA ILE A 33 8.94 3.21 9.37
C ILE A 33 8.67 1.71 9.25
N LYS A 34 8.76 0.97 10.36
CA LYS A 34 8.40 -0.46 10.43
C LYS A 34 9.09 -1.31 9.35
N ASP A 35 10.40 -1.11 9.20
CA ASP A 35 11.24 -1.75 8.17
C ASP A 35 10.86 -1.38 6.73
N HIS A 36 10.23 -0.21 6.51
CA HIS A 36 9.99 0.39 5.20
C HIS A 36 10.78 1.67 5.06
N ASP A 37 11.39 1.83 3.91
CA ASP A 37 12.19 2.97 3.52
C ASP A 37 11.25 4.01 2.91
N ILE A 38 11.14 5.17 3.56
CA ILE A 38 10.26 6.25 3.13
C ILE A 38 11.13 7.37 2.59
N LEU A 39 10.99 7.64 1.29
CA LEU A 39 11.72 8.68 0.58
C LEU A 39 10.77 9.85 0.30
N PHE A 40 11.09 11.02 0.86
CA PHE A 40 10.32 12.23 0.61
C PHE A 40 10.86 12.95 -0.61
N VAL A 41 10.01 13.17 -1.61
CA VAL A 41 10.37 13.78 -2.88
C VAL A 41 9.41 14.93 -3.16
N ASP A 42 9.91 16.03 -3.73
CA ASP A 42 9.04 17.08 -4.26
C ASP A 42 9.01 17.00 -5.79
N PHE A 43 7.91 16.45 -6.31
CA PHE A 43 7.68 16.35 -7.75
C PHE A 43 7.18 17.66 -8.36
N GLY A 44 6.83 18.64 -7.52
CA GLY A 44 6.06 19.81 -7.92
C GLY A 44 4.71 19.45 -8.53
N GLY A 45 4.06 20.44 -9.14
CA GLY A 45 2.81 20.23 -9.88
C GLY A 45 1.71 19.59 -9.03
N TYR A 46 1.12 18.51 -9.56
CA TYR A 46 -0.05 17.86 -8.96
C TYR A 46 0.30 16.95 -7.77
N PHE A 47 1.44 16.26 -7.85
CA PHE A 47 1.88 15.31 -6.82
C PHE A 47 2.66 15.99 -5.69
N GLY A 48 3.33 17.12 -5.97
CA GLY A 48 3.96 17.98 -4.95
C GLY A 48 4.92 17.24 -4.04
N TYR A 49 4.96 17.64 -2.76
CA TYR A 49 5.70 16.95 -1.71
C TYR A 49 5.05 15.60 -1.38
N SER A 50 5.69 14.50 -1.74
CA SER A 50 5.18 13.14 -1.65
C SER A 50 6.09 12.24 -0.80
N ALA A 51 5.53 11.21 -0.19
CA ALA A 51 6.27 10.16 0.50
C ALA A 51 6.18 8.85 -0.30
N LEU A 52 7.29 8.42 -0.86
CA LEU A 52 7.39 7.16 -1.58
C LEU A 52 7.79 6.02 -0.64
N VAL A 53 7.10 4.89 -0.73
CA VAL A 53 7.29 3.75 0.18
C VAL A 53 8.05 2.62 -0.51
N PHE A 54 9.16 2.20 0.08
CA PHE A 54 9.96 1.08 -0.40
C PHE A 54 10.16 0.03 0.68
N LYS A 55 10.35 -1.22 0.25
CA LYS A 55 10.85 -2.30 1.11
C LYS A 55 11.57 -3.33 0.27
N ASN A 56 12.74 -3.76 0.73
CA ASN A 56 13.65 -4.61 -0.06
C ASN A 56 13.94 -4.01 -1.45
N GLU A 57 14.11 -2.68 -1.51
CA GLU A 57 14.30 -1.89 -2.74
C GLU A 57 13.13 -1.95 -3.75
N LYS A 58 12.00 -2.54 -3.38
CA LYS A 58 10.78 -2.59 -4.20
C LYS A 58 9.81 -1.48 -3.79
N HIS A 59 9.29 -0.78 -4.79
CA HIS A 59 8.33 0.30 -4.61
C HIS A 59 6.95 -0.26 -4.27
N ILE A 60 6.42 0.11 -3.11
CA ILE A 60 5.05 -0.19 -2.67
C ILE A 60 4.19 1.01 -3.02
N TYR A 61 4.07 1.31 -4.32
CA TYR A 61 3.46 2.55 -4.80
C TYR A 61 1.98 2.74 -4.41
N HIS A 62 1.25 1.66 -4.09
CA HIS A 62 -0.10 1.76 -3.52
C HIS A 62 -0.12 2.33 -2.09
N ALA A 63 1.02 2.34 -1.40
CA ALA A 63 1.17 2.90 -0.07
C ALA A 63 1.80 4.30 -0.09
N ASP A 64 2.13 4.87 -1.25
CA ASP A 64 2.65 6.23 -1.35
C ASP A 64 1.63 7.25 -0.81
N GLU A 65 2.14 8.38 -0.32
CA GLU A 65 1.33 9.54 0.03
C GLU A 65 1.69 10.72 -0.87
N TYR A 66 0.69 11.45 -1.34
CA TYR A 66 0.86 12.53 -2.33
C TYR A 66 0.26 13.84 -1.82
N GLU A 67 0.90 14.98 -2.12
CA GLU A 67 0.42 16.31 -1.68
C GLU A 67 -0.98 16.58 -2.21
N LEU A 68 -1.30 15.97 -3.35
CA LEU A 68 -2.61 16.01 -3.98
C LEU A 68 -3.78 15.86 -2.99
N HIS A 69 -3.68 14.92 -2.06
CA HIS A 69 -4.77 14.59 -1.14
C HIS A 69 -4.83 15.53 0.07
N HIS A 70 -3.82 16.37 0.26
CA HIS A 70 -3.63 17.20 1.45
C HIS A 70 -3.24 18.65 1.12
N LYS A 71 -3.63 19.17 -0.05
CA LYS A 71 -3.29 20.54 -0.47
C LYS A 71 -3.68 21.59 0.58
N TYR A 72 -4.85 21.43 1.20
CA TYR A 72 -5.33 22.32 2.26
C TYR A 72 -4.36 22.37 3.45
N LEU A 73 -3.74 21.25 3.81
CA LEU A 73 -2.81 21.17 4.94
C LEU A 73 -1.52 21.93 4.65
N VAL A 74 -1.05 21.87 3.41
CA VAL A 74 0.13 22.64 2.97
C VAL A 74 -0.16 24.14 2.95
N GLU A 75 -1.34 24.53 2.47
CA GLU A 75 -1.77 25.94 2.43
C GLU A 75 -1.88 26.55 3.83
N GLU A 76 -2.39 25.80 4.81
CA GLU A 76 -2.60 26.30 6.18
C GLU A 76 -1.38 26.18 7.09
N GLN A 77 -0.64 25.07 6.99
CA GLN A 77 0.36 24.67 8.00
C GLN A 77 1.74 24.35 7.41
N GLY A 78 1.87 24.39 6.08
CA GLY A 78 3.13 24.17 5.37
C GLY A 78 3.55 22.70 5.26
N LYS A 79 4.64 22.47 4.51
CA LYS A 79 5.14 21.12 4.17
C LYS A 79 5.61 20.29 5.37
N SER A 80 6.02 20.94 6.47
CA SER A 80 6.39 20.22 7.70
C SER A 80 5.20 19.49 8.31
N ALA A 81 4.03 20.13 8.37
CA ALA A 81 2.80 19.50 8.86
C ALA A 81 2.36 18.34 7.97
N LEU A 82 2.57 18.48 6.65
CA LEU A 82 2.31 17.40 5.70
C LEU A 82 3.20 16.18 5.94
N LYS A 83 4.50 16.39 6.20
CA LYS A 83 5.42 15.30 6.56
C LYS A 83 4.96 14.55 7.81
N ASP A 84 4.53 15.27 8.84
CA ASP A 84 4.03 14.66 10.08
C ASP A 84 2.73 13.87 9.85
N CYS A 85 1.85 14.39 8.98
CA CYS A 85 0.64 13.69 8.53
C CYS A 85 1.00 12.35 7.85
N TYR A 86 1.91 12.38 6.88
CA TYR A 86 2.38 11.17 6.20
C TYR A 86 2.99 10.16 7.16
N CYS A 87 3.86 10.60 8.08
CA CYS A 87 4.43 9.70 9.07
C CYS A 87 3.36 8.99 9.90
N LYS A 88 2.29 9.71 10.27
CA LYS A 88 1.16 9.15 11.03
C LYS A 88 0.35 8.15 10.19
N GLU A 89 0.00 8.51 8.96
CA GLU A 89 -0.78 7.65 8.06
C GLU A 89 -0.01 6.37 7.69
N LEU A 90 1.26 6.52 7.30
CA LEU A 90 2.17 5.41 7.01
C LEU A 90 2.34 4.50 8.24
N ASN A 91 2.52 5.04 9.44
CA ASN A 91 2.66 4.24 10.65
C ASN A 91 1.39 3.44 10.99
N ASN A 92 0.21 3.91 10.57
CA ASN A 92 -1.05 3.22 10.77
C ASN A 92 -1.32 2.14 9.71
N LYS A 93 -0.90 2.36 8.46
CA LYS A 93 -1.18 1.43 7.35
C LYS A 93 -0.07 0.44 7.04
N LEU A 94 1.17 0.70 7.46
CA LEU A 94 2.31 -0.21 7.27
C LEU A 94 2.46 -1.15 8.47
N PHE A 95 2.91 -2.38 8.19
CA PHE A 95 3.10 -3.41 9.21
C PHE A 95 4.40 -4.19 8.99
N THR A 96 5.07 -4.52 10.09
CA THR A 96 6.10 -5.57 10.13
C THR A 96 5.45 -6.95 10.10
N GLU A 97 6.19 -8.00 9.73
CA GLU A 97 5.66 -9.37 9.84
C GLU A 97 5.38 -9.77 11.29
N VAL A 98 6.13 -9.22 12.25
CA VAL A 98 5.88 -9.44 13.68
C VAL A 98 4.53 -8.85 14.09
N GLU A 99 4.20 -7.65 13.63
CA GLU A 99 2.88 -7.04 13.87
C GLU A 99 1.76 -7.82 13.17
N LEU A 100 1.97 -8.31 11.95
CA LEU A 100 0.99 -9.16 11.25
C LEU A 100 0.73 -10.49 11.97
N MET A 101 1.75 -11.02 12.65
CA MET A 101 1.66 -12.25 13.45
C MET A 101 1.25 -11.99 14.92
N SER A 102 0.88 -10.75 15.26
CA SER A 102 0.39 -10.40 16.60
C SER A 102 -1.10 -10.71 16.77
N VAL A 103 -1.59 -10.64 18.01
CA VAL A 103 -3.03 -10.78 18.31
C VAL A 103 -3.82 -9.66 17.61
N VAL A 104 -4.95 -10.02 17.03
CA VAL A 104 -5.92 -9.08 16.45
C VAL A 104 -6.78 -8.50 17.58
N LYS A 105 -6.82 -7.16 17.69
CA LYS A 105 -7.44 -6.47 18.82
C LYS A 105 -8.87 -5.98 18.57
N SER A 106 -9.20 -5.67 17.33
CA SER A 106 -10.50 -5.15 16.89
C SER A 106 -10.73 -5.50 15.43
N TYR A 107 -11.92 -5.16 14.91
CA TYR A 107 -12.19 -5.32 13.49
C TYR A 107 -11.35 -4.35 12.65
N ASP A 108 -11.19 -3.09 13.08
CA ASP A 108 -10.28 -2.15 12.40
C ASP A 108 -8.83 -2.67 12.31
N ASP A 109 -8.30 -3.27 13.38
CA ASP A 109 -6.94 -3.85 13.38
C ASP A 109 -6.85 -5.03 12.40
N TYR A 110 -7.88 -5.90 12.36
CA TYR A 110 -7.96 -6.99 11.38
C TYR A 110 -7.98 -6.45 9.95
N THR A 111 -8.86 -5.49 9.66
CA THR A 111 -9.05 -4.92 8.32
C THR A 111 -7.77 -4.23 7.84
N ALA A 112 -7.09 -3.46 8.70
CA ALA A 112 -5.83 -2.82 8.35
C ALA A 112 -4.71 -3.83 8.04
N LYS A 113 -4.53 -4.84 8.90
CA LYS A 113 -3.51 -5.90 8.69
C LYS A 113 -3.81 -6.74 7.45
N SER A 114 -5.07 -7.12 7.27
CA SER A 114 -5.55 -7.89 6.11
C SER A 114 -5.35 -7.10 4.81
N TYR A 115 -5.72 -5.82 4.81
CA TYR A 115 -5.52 -4.93 3.66
C TYR A 115 -4.03 -4.80 3.31
N TYR A 116 -3.16 -4.62 4.31
CA TYR A 116 -1.72 -4.60 4.09
C TYR A 116 -1.21 -5.89 3.45
N LEU A 117 -1.61 -7.07 3.97
CA LEU A 117 -1.20 -8.37 3.41
C LEU A 117 -1.65 -8.52 1.95
N HIS A 118 -2.91 -8.21 1.67
CA HIS A 118 -3.51 -8.37 0.36
C HIS A 118 -2.92 -7.42 -0.68
N ASN A 119 -2.68 -6.15 -0.31
CA ASN A 119 -2.39 -5.09 -1.27
C ASN A 119 -0.94 -4.61 -1.26
N TYR A 120 -0.31 -4.50 -0.09
CA TYR A 120 1.02 -3.88 0.04
C TYR A 120 2.13 -4.92 0.21
N TRP A 121 1.94 -5.96 1.03
CA TRP A 121 2.96 -6.96 1.34
C TRP A 121 3.50 -7.65 0.08
N ARG A 122 2.63 -7.96 -0.89
CA ARG A 122 3.03 -8.58 -2.17
C ARG A 122 3.98 -7.73 -3.00
N MET A 123 3.93 -6.40 -2.87
CA MET A 123 4.72 -5.46 -3.67
C MET A 123 6.20 -5.45 -3.27
N GLN A 124 6.55 -6.11 -2.16
CA GLN A 124 7.93 -6.32 -1.73
C GLN A 124 8.69 -7.35 -2.58
N PHE A 125 8.00 -7.96 -3.55
CA PHE A 125 8.52 -9.02 -4.40
C PHE A 125 8.17 -8.76 -5.86
N ASP A 126 8.89 -9.41 -6.78
CA ASP A 126 8.41 -9.51 -8.15
C ASP A 126 7.14 -10.39 -8.17
N TYR A 127 6.03 -9.83 -8.66
CA TYR A 127 4.77 -10.56 -8.81
C TYR A 127 4.11 -10.27 -10.15
N LEU A 128 3.14 -11.12 -10.49
CA LEU A 128 2.21 -10.93 -11.59
C LEU A 128 0.80 -10.89 -11.00
N SER A 129 0.08 -9.79 -11.18
CA SER A 129 -1.31 -9.64 -10.70
C SER A 129 -2.20 -10.75 -11.30
N CYS A 130 -3.11 -11.31 -10.50
CA CYS A 130 -4.15 -12.20 -11.06
C CYS A 130 -5.32 -11.42 -11.68
N PHE A 131 -5.35 -10.10 -11.53
CA PHE A 131 -6.34 -9.20 -12.10
C PHE A 131 -5.75 -8.38 -13.25
N GLY A 132 -6.54 -8.22 -14.30
CA GLY A 132 -6.29 -7.23 -15.35
C GLY A 132 -7.38 -7.25 -16.42
N ILE A 133 -7.31 -6.28 -17.32
CA ILE A 133 -8.36 -5.99 -18.29
C ILE A 133 -7.77 -5.87 -19.69
N GLY A 134 -8.39 -6.54 -20.66
CA GLY A 134 -8.13 -6.38 -22.08
C GLY A 134 -6.98 -7.22 -22.65
N LYS A 135 -6.88 -7.23 -23.98
CA LYS A 135 -5.99 -8.11 -24.75
C LYS A 135 -4.50 -7.92 -24.46
N GLN A 136 -4.09 -6.72 -24.04
CA GLN A 136 -2.69 -6.49 -23.68
C GLN A 136 -2.33 -7.24 -22.41
N TRP A 137 -3.17 -7.15 -21.38
CA TRP A 137 -2.97 -7.87 -20.14
C TRP A 137 -2.99 -9.38 -20.35
N GLU A 138 -3.92 -9.89 -21.17
CA GLU A 138 -3.99 -11.34 -21.51
C GLU A 138 -2.66 -11.83 -22.08
N LYS A 139 -2.10 -11.11 -23.07
CA LYS A 139 -0.79 -11.45 -23.65
C LYS A 139 0.33 -11.39 -22.64
N GLU A 140 0.41 -10.32 -21.86
CA GLU A 140 1.44 -10.18 -20.82
C GLU A 140 1.34 -11.28 -19.77
N PHE A 141 0.12 -11.66 -19.39
CA PHE A 141 -0.13 -12.74 -18.45
C PHE A 141 0.31 -14.09 -19.02
N GLU A 142 -0.06 -14.44 -20.25
CA GLU A 142 0.36 -15.69 -20.92
C GLU A 142 1.88 -15.81 -21.02
N GLU A 143 2.57 -14.70 -21.27
CA GLU A 143 4.03 -14.65 -21.33
C GLU A 143 4.65 -14.81 -19.94
N LYS A 144 4.20 -14.00 -18.97
CA LYS A 144 4.80 -13.92 -17.64
C LYS A 144 4.44 -15.10 -16.73
N ASN A 145 3.26 -15.71 -16.86
CA ASN A 145 2.82 -16.85 -16.04
C ASN A 145 3.74 -18.09 -16.22
N LYS A 146 4.50 -18.17 -17.32
CA LYS A 146 5.56 -19.18 -17.50
C LYS A 146 6.71 -19.04 -16.49
N ILE A 147 6.90 -17.84 -15.94
CA ILE A 147 7.93 -17.50 -14.95
C ILE A 147 7.32 -17.44 -13.55
N TYR A 148 6.16 -16.79 -13.41
CA TYR A 148 5.43 -16.64 -12.14
C TYR A 148 4.44 -17.80 -11.96
N LYS A 149 4.94 -18.97 -11.51
CA LYS A 149 4.15 -20.21 -11.53
C LYS A 149 3.32 -20.47 -10.27
N TYR A 150 3.61 -19.80 -9.16
CA TYR A 150 2.98 -20.09 -7.88
C TYR A 150 1.89 -19.06 -7.60
N PHE A 151 0.63 -19.50 -7.62
CA PHE A 151 -0.49 -18.66 -7.23
C PHE A 151 -0.53 -18.48 -5.71
N CYS A 152 -0.61 -17.23 -5.26
CA CYS A 152 -0.78 -16.83 -3.87
C CYS A 152 -2.25 -16.40 -3.65
N PRO A 153 -3.09 -17.24 -3.04
CA PRO A 153 -4.49 -16.88 -2.77
C PRO A 153 -4.58 -15.76 -1.74
N ALA A 154 -3.68 -15.73 -0.76
CA ALA A 154 -3.63 -14.68 0.25
C ALA A 154 -3.24 -13.30 -0.29
N CYS A 155 -2.71 -13.16 -1.50
CA CYS A 155 -2.32 -11.86 -2.06
C CYS A 155 -2.92 -11.59 -3.44
N PHE A 156 -3.68 -12.54 -4.00
CA PHE A 156 -4.27 -12.46 -5.34
C PHE A 156 -3.22 -12.16 -6.43
N CYS A 157 -2.12 -12.90 -6.40
CA CYS A 157 -1.03 -12.72 -7.37
C CYS A 157 -0.26 -14.02 -7.62
N TYR A 158 0.54 -14.04 -8.68
CA TYR A 158 1.49 -15.09 -8.99
C TYR A 158 2.91 -14.64 -8.67
N VAL A 159 3.71 -15.54 -8.07
CA VAL A 159 5.09 -15.28 -7.66
C VAL A 159 6.04 -16.35 -8.20
N LYS A 160 7.33 -16.03 -8.26
CA LYS A 160 8.38 -16.96 -8.73
C LYS A 160 8.75 -18.02 -7.70
N ASN A 161 8.58 -17.73 -6.40
CA ASN A 161 9.05 -18.56 -5.30
C ASN A 161 7.88 -18.99 -4.40
N ASN A 162 7.69 -20.31 -4.26
CA ASN A 162 6.64 -20.88 -3.43
C ASN A 162 6.78 -20.55 -1.93
N GLU A 163 7.98 -20.24 -1.45
CA GLU A 163 8.16 -19.79 -0.06
C GLU A 163 7.44 -18.48 0.24
N ILE A 164 7.26 -17.60 -0.75
CA ILE A 164 6.44 -16.38 -0.61
C ILE A 164 4.98 -16.77 -0.37
N VAL A 165 4.45 -17.75 -1.12
CA VAL A 165 3.08 -18.25 -0.94
C VAL A 165 2.89 -18.86 0.44
N LYS A 166 3.82 -19.70 0.89
CA LYS A 166 3.77 -20.31 2.23
C LYS A 166 3.77 -19.25 3.34
N ARG A 167 4.62 -18.21 3.20
CA ARG A 167 4.67 -17.09 4.16
C ARG A 167 3.37 -16.30 4.19
N ALA A 168 2.84 -15.92 3.02
CA ALA A 168 1.60 -15.17 2.91
C ALA A 168 0.42 -15.96 3.51
N ASN A 169 0.29 -17.25 3.18
CA ASN A 169 -0.78 -18.10 3.70
C ASN A 169 -0.67 -18.28 5.21
N LYS A 170 0.55 -18.45 5.75
CA LYS A 170 0.74 -18.53 7.21
C LYS A 170 0.25 -17.26 7.93
N ILE A 171 0.56 -16.08 7.37
CA ILE A 171 0.08 -14.81 7.91
C ILE A 171 -1.44 -14.73 7.80
N PHE A 172 -2.00 -15.06 6.65
CA PHE A 172 -3.45 -15.04 6.41
C PHE A 172 -4.21 -15.97 7.37
N GLU A 173 -3.75 -17.21 7.52
CA GLU A 173 -4.34 -18.20 8.44
C GLU A 173 -4.28 -17.71 9.90
N HIS A 174 -3.17 -17.10 10.31
CA HIS A 174 -3.03 -16.49 11.63
C HIS A 174 -4.02 -15.34 11.84
N LEU A 175 -4.10 -14.40 10.89
CA LEU A 175 -5.03 -13.27 10.97
C LEU A 175 -6.48 -13.74 11.06
N GLN A 176 -6.87 -14.73 10.25
CA GLN A 176 -8.22 -15.31 10.29
C GLN A 176 -8.48 -15.98 11.63
N ALA A 177 -7.54 -16.78 12.14
CA ALA A 177 -7.68 -17.48 13.41
C ALA A 177 -7.77 -16.54 14.61
N GLU A 178 -7.00 -15.44 14.64
CA GLU A 178 -7.12 -14.43 15.70
C GLU A 178 -8.43 -13.64 15.59
N PHE A 179 -8.85 -13.30 14.37
CA PHE A 179 -10.11 -12.59 14.16
C PHE A 179 -11.31 -13.44 14.57
N ASP A 180 -11.32 -14.73 14.26
CA ASP A 180 -12.41 -15.65 14.63
C ASP A 180 -12.62 -15.73 16.16
N LYS A 181 -11.58 -15.48 16.97
CA LYS A 181 -11.70 -15.43 18.45
C LYS A 181 -12.50 -14.22 18.94
N ILE A 182 -12.46 -13.10 18.23
CA ILE A 182 -13.12 -11.86 18.63
C ILE A 182 -14.43 -11.62 17.85
N LYS A 183 -14.60 -12.26 16.70
CA LYS A 183 -15.74 -12.07 15.79
C LYS A 183 -17.09 -12.40 16.42
N SER A 184 -17.14 -13.32 17.39
CA SER A 184 -18.38 -13.66 18.09
C SER A 184 -18.78 -12.66 19.18
N ASN A 185 -18.00 -11.61 19.41
CA ASN A 185 -18.35 -10.52 20.32
C ASN A 185 -19.36 -9.58 19.65
N ASP A 186 -20.49 -9.31 20.31
CA ASP A 186 -21.55 -8.42 19.81
C ASP A 186 -21.03 -7.02 19.43
N GLU A 187 -20.06 -6.47 20.16
CA GLU A 187 -19.46 -5.16 19.86
C GLU A 187 -18.66 -5.20 18.55
N VAL A 188 -17.83 -6.23 18.38
CA VAL A 188 -17.07 -6.46 17.14
C VAL A 188 -18.02 -6.69 15.97
N PHE A 189 -19.10 -7.46 16.17
CA PHE A 189 -20.11 -7.65 15.14
C PHE A 189 -20.78 -6.34 14.73
N ARG A 190 -21.11 -5.46 15.68
CA ARG A 190 -21.67 -4.13 15.38
C ARG A 190 -20.68 -3.24 14.64
N GLU A 191 -19.41 -3.26 15.03
CA GLU A 191 -18.32 -2.55 14.34
C GLU A 191 -18.23 -3.01 12.87
N MET A 192 -18.20 -4.33 12.64
CA MET A 192 -18.21 -4.91 11.29
C MET A 192 -19.38 -4.43 10.45
N ILE A 193 -20.60 -4.55 10.96
CA ILE A 193 -21.80 -4.14 10.21
C ILE A 193 -21.80 -2.64 9.95
N SER A 194 -21.41 -1.83 10.92
CA SER A 194 -21.38 -0.36 10.76
C SER A 194 -20.36 0.05 9.70
N TYR A 195 -19.18 -0.58 9.69
CA TYR A 195 -18.15 -0.34 8.69
C TYR A 195 -18.61 -0.71 7.28
N GLU A 196 -19.19 -1.91 7.09
CA GLU A 196 -19.69 -2.35 5.78
C GLU A 196 -20.85 -1.48 5.29
N LEU A 197 -21.77 -1.08 6.17
CA LEU A 197 -22.86 -0.17 5.83
C LEU A 197 -22.35 1.21 5.38
N ALA A 198 -21.31 1.74 6.04
CA ALA A 198 -20.69 2.99 5.66
C ALA A 198 -19.99 2.89 4.29
N ASN A 199 -19.24 1.80 4.06
CA ASN A 199 -18.54 1.56 2.79
C ASN A 199 -19.48 1.38 1.59
N HIS A 200 -20.68 0.83 1.82
CA HIS A 200 -21.69 0.65 0.79
C HIS A 200 -22.65 1.83 0.66
N GLU A 201 -22.34 2.99 1.27
CA GLU A 201 -23.21 4.17 1.30
C GLU A 201 -24.65 3.84 1.75
N ALA A 202 -24.85 2.73 2.47
CA ALA A 202 -26.17 2.23 2.84
C ALA A 202 -26.90 3.19 3.79
N CYS A 203 -26.17 4.12 4.41
CA CYS A 203 -26.71 5.19 5.25
C CYS A 203 -27.04 6.49 4.48
N ILE A 204 -26.79 6.55 3.17
CA ILE A 204 -27.06 7.73 2.31
C ILE A 204 -28.35 7.55 1.50
N THR A 205 -28.80 6.30 1.26
CA THR A 205 -30.08 6.01 0.60
C THR A 205 -31.24 6.01 1.60
N CYS A 206 -31.54 7.17 2.17
CA CYS A 206 -32.85 7.43 2.78
C CYS A 206 -33.67 8.21 1.74
N ASP A 207 -34.32 7.49 0.84
CA ASP A 207 -35.42 8.02 0.00
C ASP A 207 -36.69 8.23 0.86
#